data_AF-A0A930RW93-F1
#
_entry.id   AF-A0A930RW93-F1
#
_cell.length_a   1.000
_cell.length_b   1.000
_cell.length_c   1.000
_cell.angle_alpha   90.00
_cell.angle_beta   90.00
_cell.angle_gamma   90.00
#
_symmetry.space_group_name_H-M   'P 1'
#
loop_
_entity.id
_entity.type
_entity.pdbx_description
1 polymer ?
#
loop_
_entity_poly.entity_id
_entity_poly.type
_entity_poly.pdbx_seq_one_letter_code
_entity_poly.pdbx_strand_id
1 'polypeptide(L)' 'MSTLYLEPFSGLSGDMLNALLLDLGADRKHLEEALKTISLDGYHLHVDRIAKSSIWGT' A
#
# COMPACT_ATOMS: atom_id res chain seq x y z
N MET A 1 19.20 -7.93 8.97
CA MET A 1 18.57 -7.39 7.74
C MET A 1 17.34 -8.21 7.46
N SER A 2 16.19 -7.57 7.26
CA SER A 2 14.99 -8.22 6.73
C SER A 2 14.92 -7.93 5.24
N THR A 3 14.62 -8.94 4.42
CA THR A 3 14.51 -8.80 2.96
C THR A 3 13.06 -9.07 2.57
N LEU A 4 12.42 -8.10 1.91
CA LEU A 4 11.14 -8.31 1.24
C LEU A 4 11.41 -8.88 -0.15
N TYR A 5 11.06 -10.14 -0.37
CA TYR A 5 11.13 -10.79 -1.68
C TYR A 5 9.72 -10.81 -2.30
N LEU A 6 9.59 -10.26 -3.51
CA LEU A 6 8.32 -10.20 -4.25
C LEU A 6 8.47 -10.99 -5.56
N GLU A 7 7.56 -11.94 -5.79
CA GLU A 7 7.47 -12.70 -7.05
C GLU A 7 6.07 -12.53 -7.66
N PRO A 8 5.75 -11.34 -8.20
CA PRO A 8 4.44 -11.12 -8.81
C PRO A 8 4.31 -11.87 -10.13
N PHE A 9 3.31 -12.74 -10.25
CA PHE A 9 3.04 -13.51 -11.47
C PHE A 9 2.49 -12.65 -12.63
N SER A 10 1.76 -11.58 -12.33
CA SER A 10 1.09 -10.72 -13.32
C SER A 10 1.31 -9.22 -13.07
N GLY A 11 2.38 -8.86 -12.37
CA GLY A 11 2.62 -7.50 -11.88
C GLY A 11 1.91 -7.19 -10.55
N LEU A 12 2.32 -6.06 -9.94
CA LEU A 12 1.77 -5.52 -8.69
C LEU A 12 1.55 -4.03 -8.92
N SER A 13 0.29 -3.58 -8.86
CA SER A 13 -0.03 -2.15 -8.98
C SER A 13 0.49 -1.37 -7.77
N GLY A 14 0.72 -0.07 -7.96
CA GLY A 14 1.34 0.77 -6.93
C GLY A 14 0.54 0.86 -5.64
N ASP A 15 -0.80 0.90 -5.73
CA ASP A 15 -1.70 0.88 -4.58
C ASP A 15 -1.66 -0.46 -3.83
N MET A 16 -1.60 -1.60 -4.53
CA MET A 16 -1.41 -2.91 -3.91
C MET A 16 -0.05 -3.03 -3.20
N LEU A 17 1.02 -2.45 -3.76
CA LEU A 17 2.33 -2.40 -3.09
C LEU A 17 2.27 -1.53 -1.82
N ASN A 18 1.63 -0.36 -1.89
CA ASN A 18 1.49 0.52 -0.74
C ASN A 18 0.70 -0.16 0.39
N ALA A 19 -0.42 -0.82 0.07
CA ALA A 19 -1.19 -1.61 1.01
C ALA A 19 -0.35 -2.72 1.67
N LEU A 20 0.38 -3.51 0.87
CA LEU A 20 1.29 -4.54 1.37
C LEU A 20 2.31 -3.98 2.36
N LEU A 21 2.93 -2.84 2.05
CA LEU A 21 3.90 -2.21 2.94
C LEU A 21 3.28 -1.74 4.25
N LEU A 22 2.06 -1.20 4.21
CA LEU A 22 1.31 -0.83 5.41
C LEU A 22 1.00 -2.06 6.28
N ASP A 23 0.57 -3.17 5.68
CA ASP A 23 0.33 -4.44 6.39
C ASP A 23 1.61 -5.00 7.01
N LEU A 24 2.77 -4.75 6.41
CA LEU A 24 4.10 -5.10 6.95
C LEU A 24 4.60 -4.13 8.04
N GLY A 25 3.85 -3.07 8.34
CA GLY A 25 4.15 -2.11 9.41
C GLY A 25 4.79 -0.81 8.95
N ALA A 26 4.73 -0.46 7.67
CA ALA A 26 5.11 0.87 7.20
C ALA A 26 4.21 1.96 7.81
N ASP A 27 4.77 3.16 8.02
CA ASP A 27 4.04 4.28 8.60
C ASP A 27 3.09 4.92 7.59
N ARG A 28 1.79 4.88 7.88
CA ARG A 28 0.74 5.54 7.11
C ARG A 28 0.96 7.05 6.98
N LYS A 29 1.44 7.73 8.03
CA LYS A 29 1.67 9.19 7.97
C LYS A 29 2.76 9.53 6.96
N HIS A 30 3.82 8.72 6.94
CA HIS A 30 4.89 8.88 5.97
C HIS A 30 4.39 8.72 4.53
N LEU A 31 3.52 7.73 4.27
CA LEU A 31 2.87 7.58 2.97
C LEU A 31 2.02 8.81 2.61
N GLU A 32 1.20 9.30 3.53
CA GLU A 32 0.36 10.49 3.31
C GLU A 32 1.19 11.75 3.01
N GLU A 33 2.30 11.95 3.72
CA GLU A 33 3.24 13.05 3.47
C GLU A 33 3.93 12.92 2.12
N ALA A 34 4.39 11.72 1.76
CA ALA A 34 5.00 11.47 0.45
C ALA A 34 4.01 11.75 -0.70
N LEU A 35 2.75 11.32 -0.57
CA LEU A 35 1.72 11.56 -1.58
C LEU A 35 1.44 13.06 -1.77
N LYS A 36 1.46 13.87 -0.71
CA LYS A 36 1.30 15.34 -0.79
C LYS A 36 2.41 16.04 -1.57
N THR A 37 3.59 15.42 -1.70
CA THR A 37 4.69 15.98 -2.51
C THR A 37 4.43 15.85 -4.01
N ILE A 38 3.53 14.93 -4.40
CA ILE A 38 3.12 14.76 -5.77
C ILE A 38 1.99 15.77 -6.02
N SER A 39 2.18 16.69 -6.97
CA SER A 39 1.16 17.66 -7.37
C SER A 39 0.04 16.99 -8.16
N LEU A 40 -0.72 16.11 -7.49
CA LEU A 40 -1.84 15.37 -8.04
C LEU A 40 -3.13 15.91 -7.44
N ASP A 41 -3.99 16.49 -8.27
CA ASP A 41 -5.32 16.90 -7.86
C ASP A 41 -6.32 15.73 -8.00
N GLY A 42 -7.35 15.73 -7.15
CA GLY A 42 -8.51 14.86 -7.32
C GLY A 42 -8.37 13.41 -6.85
N TYR A 43 -7.37 13.07 -6.03
CA TYR A 43 -7.28 11.75 -5.39
C TYR A 43 -7.82 11.78 -3.96
N HIS A 44 -8.24 10.61 -3.47
CA HIS A 44 -8.61 10.39 -2.08
C HIS A 44 -7.89 9.15 -1.56
N LEU A 45 -7.23 9.25 -0.41
CA LEU A 45 -6.59 8.11 0.23
C LEU A 45 -7.61 7.42 1.16
N HIS A 46 -7.91 6.16 0.87
CA HIS A 46 -8.73 5.30 1.70
C HIS A 46 -7.89 4.11 2.16
N VAL A 47 -7.87 3.86 3.47
CA VAL A 47 -7.02 2.84 4.08
C VAL A 47 -7.89 2.09 5.08
N ASP A 48 -8.42 0.95 4.64
CA ASP A 48 -9.38 0.15 5.39
C ASP A 48 -8.95 -1.31 5.34
N ARG A 49 -8.91 -1.95 6.51
CA ARG A 49 -8.66 -3.38 6.55
C ARG A 49 -9.90 -4.13 6.08
N ILE A 50 -9.78 -4.85 4.96
CA ILE A 50 -10.87 -5.61 4.35
C ILE A 50 -10.56 -7.11 4.31
N ALA A 51 -11.62 -7.90 4.19
CA ALA A 51 -11.53 -9.33 3.88
C ALA A 51 -12.15 -9.60 2.51
N LYS A 52 -11.40 -10.25 1.62
CA LYS A 52 -11.90 -10.70 0.32
C LYS A 52 -11.53 -12.15 0.11
N SER A 53 -12.53 -13.01 -0.10
CA SER A 53 -12.32 -14.46 -0.26
C SER A 53 -11.44 -15.06 0.84
N SER A 54 -11.68 -14.66 2.10
CA SER A 54 -10.91 -15.06 3.29
C SER A 54 -9.46 -14.57 3.37
N ILE A 55 -9.04 -13.67 2.48
CA ILE A 55 -7.74 -12.99 2.52
C ILE A 55 -7.94 -11.62 3.18
N TRP A 56 -7.08 -11.29 4.14
CA TRP A 56 -7.12 -10.02 4.86
C TRP A 56 -5.97 -9.12 4.41
N GLY A 57 -6.26 -7.84 4.23
CA GLY A 57 -5.25 -6.82 3.93
C GLY A 57 -5.84 -5.42 4.07
N THR A 58 -4.96 -4.43 4.04
CA THR A 58 -5.31 -3.00 3.98
C THR A 58 -5.58 -2.54 2.55
#